data_AF-A0A7X8DW96-F1
#
_entry.id   AF-A0A7X8DW96-F1
#
_cell.length_a   1.000
_cell.length_b   1.000
_cell.length_c   1.000
_cell.angle_alpha   90.00
_cell.angle_beta   90.00
_cell.angle_gamma   90.00
#
_symmetry.space_group_name_H-M   'P 1'
#
loop_
_entity.id
_entity.type
_entity.pdbx_description
1 polymer ?
#
loop_
_entity_poly.entity_id
_entity_poly.type
_entity_poly.pdbx_seq_one_letter_code
_entity_poly.pdbx_strand_id
1 'polypeptide(L)'
;MNIILGIISLIAVIVASVFITFVSGFELLHLSLLLIIPIGSIIIGYLCGYGYYKGLVISNKYITIKHFIIGFIISLFCIVAIKYTSYLFTYIDSENNTIIYSYKGDHISNYEAVGYGKLDFLTYNKYMIENTPISFVIKNIPLAEISNPVIGWLSVFIDFLGLVSGFILAGLIQKNKAYCHDCNLYKKNKKLFLISKEEKTDFFNKLNELMSEGNLDATYAMLSKYDFDKDLKKKEHLLCKLVYCKNCNDSVLNFELYELRYQKRIKKNLYYQHPISINYKIAEKFLNKEKPSIDIATKTYKTVKVNEELKAKEKNEAKESIEVKE
;
A
#
# COMPACT_ATOMS: atom_id res chain seq x y z
N MET A 1 -10.67 -13.03 13.94
CA MET A 1 -10.70 -12.16 12.74
C MET A 1 -9.32 -11.56 12.39
N ASN A 2 -8.57 -10.98 13.33
CA ASN A 2 -7.30 -10.27 13.02
C ASN A 2 -6.21 -11.19 12.48
N ILE A 3 -6.02 -12.32 13.15
CA ILE A 3 -5.03 -13.34 12.76
C ILE A 3 -5.40 -13.92 11.39
N ILE A 4 -6.70 -14.15 11.13
CA ILE A 4 -7.20 -14.68 9.85
C ILE A 4 -6.82 -13.74 8.70
N LEU A 5 -7.07 -12.43 8.83
CA LEU A 5 -6.67 -11.46 7.80
C LEU A 5 -5.15 -11.39 7.63
N GLY A 6 -4.39 -11.54 8.72
CA GLY A 6 -2.94 -11.66 8.66
C GLY A 6 -2.48 -12.88 7.87
N ILE A 7 -3.04 -14.06 8.17
CA ILE A 7 -2.74 -15.33 7.49
C ILE A 7 -3.10 -15.25 6.00
N ILE A 8 -4.26 -14.71 5.65
CA ILE A 8 -4.67 -14.54 4.24
C ILE A 8 -3.67 -13.64 3.50
N SER A 9 -3.27 -12.52 4.11
CA SER A 9 -2.30 -11.59 3.54
C SER A 9 -0.94 -12.25 3.34
N LEU A 10 -0.49 -13.03 4.34
CA LEU A 10 0.74 -13.79 4.30
C LEU A 10 0.72 -14.82 3.16
N ILE A 11 -0.33 -15.65 3.07
CA ILE A 11 -0.49 -16.64 1.99
C ILE A 11 -0.50 -15.96 0.62
N ALA A 12 -1.26 -14.88 0.46
CA ALA A 12 -1.33 -14.15 -0.79
C ALA A 12 0.04 -13.59 -1.22
N VAL A 13 0.83 -13.08 -0.28
CA VAL A 13 2.18 -12.56 -0.55
C VAL A 13 3.16 -13.69 -0.89
N ILE A 14 3.09 -14.83 -0.20
CA ILE A 14 3.92 -16.00 -0.51
C ILE A 14 3.60 -16.49 -1.93
N VAL A 15 2.33 -16.72 -2.24
CA VAL A 15 1.88 -17.19 -3.56
C VAL A 15 2.29 -16.21 -4.65
N ALA A 16 2.06 -14.91 -4.45
CA ALA A 16 2.45 -13.89 -5.44
C ALA A 16 3.97 -13.85 -5.66
N SER A 17 4.76 -13.94 -4.59
CA SER A 17 6.22 -13.91 -4.69
C SER A 17 6.76 -15.13 -5.42
N VAL A 18 6.27 -16.33 -5.08
CA VAL A 18 6.65 -17.59 -5.73
C VAL A 18 6.18 -17.61 -7.17
N PHE A 19 4.97 -17.12 -7.47
CA PHE A 19 4.47 -17.04 -8.83
C PHE A 19 5.36 -16.15 -9.72
N ILE A 20 5.85 -15.03 -9.19
CA ILE A 20 6.81 -14.18 -9.90
C ILE A 20 8.11 -14.97 -10.17
N THR A 21 8.66 -15.65 -9.16
CA THR A 21 9.84 -16.50 -9.35
C THR A 21 9.61 -17.60 -10.39
N PHE A 22 8.45 -18.27 -10.36
CA PHE A 22 8.06 -19.31 -11.31
C PHE A 22 8.02 -18.80 -12.75
N VAL A 23 7.43 -17.62 -12.99
CA VAL A 23 7.24 -17.08 -14.34
C VAL A 23 8.51 -16.41 -14.88
N SER A 24 9.28 -15.74 -14.04
CA SER A 24 10.39 -14.89 -14.47
C SER A 24 11.78 -15.42 -14.14
N GLY A 25 11.89 -16.44 -13.29
CA GLY A 25 13.14 -16.87 -12.66
C GLY A 25 13.70 -15.85 -11.66
N PHE A 26 13.03 -14.72 -11.46
CA PHE A 26 13.50 -13.63 -10.60
C PHE A 26 12.85 -13.71 -9.21
N GLU A 27 13.68 -13.73 -8.16
CA GLU A 27 13.21 -13.67 -6.79
C GLU A 27 12.91 -12.23 -6.37
N LEU A 28 11.61 -11.89 -6.26
CA LEU A 28 11.16 -10.55 -5.88
C LEU A 28 11.77 -10.05 -4.56
N LEU A 29 12.07 -10.95 -3.63
CA LEU A 29 12.63 -10.62 -2.32
C LEU A 29 13.98 -9.89 -2.44
N HIS A 30 14.79 -10.27 -3.42
CA HIS A 30 16.13 -9.73 -3.68
C HIS A 30 16.12 -8.45 -4.53
N LEU A 31 14.94 -7.93 -4.89
CA LEU A 31 14.83 -6.71 -5.68
C LEU A 31 15.37 -5.51 -4.88
N SER A 32 16.57 -5.07 -5.22
CA SER A 32 17.25 -3.95 -4.59
C SER A 32 17.49 -2.79 -5.55
N LEU A 33 17.28 -1.56 -5.08
CA LEU A 33 17.60 -0.34 -5.81
C LEU A 33 18.92 0.23 -5.27
N LEU A 34 19.85 0.51 -6.19
CA LEU A 34 21.19 1.00 -5.85
C LEU A 34 21.92 0.09 -4.85
N LEU A 35 21.68 -1.23 -4.88
CA LEU A 35 22.30 -2.27 -4.04
C LEU A 35 22.00 -2.21 -2.53
N ILE A 36 21.58 -1.06 -2.02
CA ILE A 36 21.44 -0.80 -0.58
C ILE A 36 19.97 -0.80 -0.14
N ILE A 37 19.04 -0.48 -1.04
CA ILE A 37 17.63 -0.31 -0.70
C ILE A 37 16.86 -1.55 -1.17
N PRO A 38 16.50 -2.49 -0.27
CA PRO A 38 15.84 -3.73 -0.65
C PRO A 38 14.33 -3.49 -0.82
N ILE A 39 13.96 -2.84 -1.93
CA ILE A 39 12.59 -2.43 -2.21
C ILE A 39 11.64 -3.64 -2.26
N GLY A 40 12.10 -4.75 -2.85
CA GLY A 40 11.35 -5.99 -2.93
C GLY A 40 10.92 -6.51 -1.57
N SER A 41 11.89 -6.73 -0.69
CA SER A 41 11.62 -7.20 0.66
C SER A 41 10.80 -6.20 1.49
N ILE A 42 11.01 -4.88 1.35
CA ILE A 42 10.18 -3.84 1.98
C ILE A 42 8.72 -3.94 1.53
N ILE A 43 8.46 -4.11 0.23
CA ILE A 43 7.10 -4.24 -0.31
C ILE A 43 6.45 -5.53 0.20
N ILE A 44 7.17 -6.66 0.14
CA ILE A 44 6.70 -7.96 0.64
C ILE A 44 6.35 -7.86 2.13
N GLY A 45 7.24 -7.28 2.94
CA GLY A 45 7.03 -7.06 4.37
C GLY A 45 5.84 -6.17 4.66
N TYR A 46 5.69 -5.08 3.90
CA TYR A 46 4.55 -4.18 4.01
C TYR A 46 3.22 -4.89 3.73
N LEU A 47 3.13 -5.62 2.62
CA LEU A 47 1.92 -6.35 2.24
C LEU A 47 1.61 -7.46 3.23
N CYS A 48 2.62 -8.18 3.72
CA CYS A 48 2.48 -9.20 4.74
C CYS A 48 1.89 -8.64 6.04
N GLY A 49 2.44 -7.52 6.53
CA GLY A 49 1.96 -6.88 7.76
C GLY A 49 0.63 -6.14 7.62
N TYR A 50 0.33 -5.64 6.43
CA TYR A 50 -0.87 -4.84 6.18
C TYR A 50 -2.15 -5.57 6.58
N GLY A 51 -2.32 -6.84 6.19
CA GLY A 51 -3.51 -7.62 6.54
C GLY A 51 -3.68 -7.83 8.04
N TYR A 52 -2.59 -8.13 8.75
CA TYR A 52 -2.61 -8.32 10.20
C TYR A 52 -3.01 -7.04 10.95
N TYR A 53 -2.36 -5.90 10.65
CA TYR A 53 -2.67 -4.63 11.29
C TYR A 53 -4.03 -4.08 10.88
N LYS A 54 -4.43 -4.25 9.62
CA LYS A 54 -5.79 -3.91 9.18
C LYS A 54 -6.83 -4.73 9.94
N GLY A 55 -6.55 -6.02 10.17
CA GLY A 55 -7.35 -6.87 11.04
C GLY A 55 -7.51 -6.28 12.44
N LEU A 56 -6.40 -5.91 13.10
CA LEU A 56 -6.43 -5.25 14.41
C LEU A 56 -7.34 -4.02 14.42
N VAL A 57 -7.24 -3.16 13.41
CA VAL A 57 -8.09 -1.98 13.29
C VAL A 57 -9.56 -2.34 13.11
N ILE A 58 -9.89 -3.32 12.26
CA ILE A 58 -11.28 -3.74 12.01
C ILE A 58 -11.92 -4.31 13.28
N SER A 59 -11.15 -5.04 14.09
CA SER A 59 -11.64 -5.55 15.39
C SER A 59 -11.41 -4.61 16.56
N ASN A 60 -11.17 -3.32 16.28
CA ASN A 60 -11.01 -2.28 17.29
C ASN A 60 -9.94 -2.55 18.36
N LYS A 61 -8.87 -3.28 18.03
CA LYS A 61 -7.75 -3.50 18.94
C LYS A 61 -6.70 -2.43 18.73
N TYR A 62 -6.38 -1.69 19.79
CA TYR A 62 -5.30 -0.70 19.75
C TYR A 62 -3.94 -1.37 19.47
N ILE A 63 -3.21 -0.80 18.52
CA ILE A 63 -1.90 -1.33 18.10
C ILE A 63 -0.83 -0.91 19.12
N THR A 64 -0.43 -1.87 19.94
CA THR A 64 0.68 -1.77 20.92
C THR A 64 1.96 -2.44 20.42
N ILE A 65 3.08 -2.22 21.14
CA ILE A 65 4.40 -2.81 20.84
C ILE A 65 4.35 -4.35 20.75
N LYS A 66 3.54 -5.02 21.58
CA LYS A 66 3.37 -6.48 21.54
C LYS A 66 2.94 -7.00 20.17
N HIS A 67 2.16 -6.22 19.43
CA HIS A 67 1.71 -6.60 18.09
C HIS A 67 2.84 -6.50 17.06
N PHE A 68 3.82 -5.60 17.25
CA PHE A 68 5.01 -5.54 16.42
C PHE A 68 5.92 -6.75 16.63
N ILE A 69 5.99 -7.30 17.85
CA ILE A 69 6.73 -8.55 18.13
C ILE A 69 6.10 -9.73 17.38
N ILE A 70 4.76 -9.87 17.43
CA ILE A 70 4.05 -10.87 16.62
C ILE A 70 4.37 -10.67 15.14
N GLY A 71 4.44 -9.42 14.71
CA GLY A 71 4.81 -9.06 13.35
C GLY A 71 6.20 -9.50 12.91
N PHE A 72 7.17 -9.37 13.80
CA PHE A 72 8.52 -9.87 13.59
C PHE A 72 8.54 -11.39 13.40
N ILE A 73 7.77 -12.13 14.19
CA ILE A 73 7.64 -13.60 14.05
C ILE A 73 6.99 -13.95 12.70
N ILE A 74 5.93 -13.25 12.31
CA ILE A 74 5.28 -13.43 11.01
C ILE A 74 6.26 -13.14 9.86
N SER A 75 7.10 -12.13 10.01
CA SER A 75 8.12 -11.74 9.03
C SER A 75 9.16 -12.85 8.82
N LEU A 76 9.66 -13.44 9.90
CA LEU A 76 10.55 -14.61 9.85
C LEU A 76 9.89 -15.79 9.13
N PHE A 77 8.66 -16.10 9.51
CA PHE A 77 7.90 -17.18 8.88
C PHE A 77 7.67 -16.92 7.38
N CYS A 78 7.38 -15.68 6.98
CA CYS A 78 7.20 -15.28 5.59
C CYS A 78 8.43 -15.59 4.73
N ILE A 79 9.63 -15.22 5.21
CA ILE A 79 10.88 -15.48 4.48
C ILE A 79 11.11 -16.98 4.31
N VAL A 80 10.99 -17.73 5.41
CA VAL A 80 11.18 -19.18 5.38
C VAL A 80 10.16 -19.83 4.46
N ALA A 81 8.89 -19.42 4.52
CA ALA A 81 7.84 -19.97 3.68
C ALA A 81 8.05 -19.65 2.18
N ILE A 82 8.47 -18.43 1.84
CA ILE A 82 8.82 -18.08 0.44
C ILE A 82 9.97 -18.96 -0.04
N LYS A 83 11.07 -19.04 0.71
CA LYS A 83 12.24 -19.84 0.32
C LYS A 83 11.94 -21.33 0.23
N TYR A 84 11.18 -21.86 1.18
CA TYR A 84 10.77 -23.26 1.18
C TYR A 84 9.85 -23.58 0.01
N THR A 85 8.89 -22.71 -0.26
CA THR A 85 8.00 -22.89 -1.40
C THR A 85 8.79 -22.82 -2.71
N SER A 86 9.69 -21.83 -2.88
CA SER A 86 10.57 -21.77 -4.06
C SER A 86 11.39 -23.05 -4.24
N TYR A 87 11.98 -23.59 -3.16
CA TYR A 87 12.70 -24.86 -3.20
C TYR A 87 11.84 -26.03 -3.70
N LEU A 88 10.58 -26.14 -3.26
CA LEU A 88 9.65 -27.18 -3.73
C LEU A 88 9.33 -27.08 -5.23
N PHE A 89 9.50 -25.89 -5.83
CA PHE A 89 9.31 -25.66 -7.26
C PHE A 89 10.62 -25.65 -8.04
N THR A 90 11.77 -25.89 -7.40
CA THR A 90 13.08 -25.92 -8.06
C THR A 90 13.39 -27.32 -8.60
N TYR A 91 13.53 -27.41 -9.91
CA TYR A 91 13.89 -28.63 -10.64
C TYR A 91 15.09 -28.36 -11.55
N ILE A 92 15.77 -29.42 -11.97
CA ILE A 92 16.83 -29.37 -12.97
C ILE A 92 16.27 -29.91 -14.28
N ASP A 93 16.41 -29.11 -15.33
CA ASP A 93 16.09 -29.53 -16.69
C ASP A 93 17.09 -30.61 -17.14
N SER A 94 16.57 -31.80 -17.49
CA SER A 94 17.37 -32.93 -17.92
C SER A 94 18.09 -32.71 -19.25
N GLU A 95 17.63 -31.74 -20.06
CA GLU A 95 18.24 -31.46 -21.36
C GLU A 95 19.46 -30.54 -21.25
N ASN A 96 19.39 -29.53 -20.37
CA ASN A 96 20.40 -28.46 -20.29
C ASN A 96 21.14 -28.38 -18.95
N ASN A 97 20.77 -29.22 -17.97
CA ASN A 97 21.29 -29.19 -16.59
C ASN A 97 21.18 -27.80 -15.92
N THR A 98 20.18 -27.01 -16.30
CA THR A 98 19.92 -25.69 -15.73
C THR A 98 18.81 -25.75 -14.69
N ILE A 99 18.93 -24.89 -13.67
CA ILE A 99 17.87 -24.72 -12.66
C ILE A 99 16.66 -24.06 -13.31
N ILE A 100 15.50 -24.71 -13.19
CA ILE A 100 14.21 -24.19 -13.63
C ILE A 100 13.21 -24.22 -12.46
N TYR A 101 12.37 -23.20 -12.38
CA TYR A 101 11.32 -23.12 -11.37
C TYR A 101 10.01 -23.68 -11.93
N SER A 102 10.01 -24.94 -12.36
CA SER A 102 8.82 -25.61 -12.90
C SER A 102 8.84 -27.11 -12.62
N TYR A 103 7.71 -27.81 -12.75
CA TYR A 103 7.62 -29.27 -12.54
C TYR A 103 8.18 -30.13 -13.68
N LYS A 104 9.05 -29.57 -14.52
CA LYS A 104 9.68 -30.29 -15.62
C LYS A 104 11.09 -30.70 -15.19
N GLY A 105 11.44 -31.97 -15.41
CA GLY A 105 12.74 -32.52 -15.00
C GLY A 105 12.72 -33.12 -13.60
N ASP A 106 13.90 -33.21 -12.98
CA ASP A 106 14.09 -33.84 -11.66
C ASP A 106 14.20 -32.80 -10.56
N HIS A 107 13.58 -33.06 -9.42
CA HIS A 107 13.61 -32.14 -8.29
C HIS A 107 15.05 -31.95 -7.77
N ILE A 108 15.39 -30.73 -7.38
CA ILE A 108 16.76 -30.35 -6.98
C ILE A 108 17.33 -31.23 -5.84
N SER A 109 16.47 -31.77 -4.98
CA SER A 109 16.85 -32.66 -3.88
C SER A 109 17.52 -33.97 -4.29
N ASN A 110 17.42 -34.35 -5.56
CA ASN A 110 18.04 -35.57 -6.08
C ASN A 110 19.51 -35.36 -6.45
N TYR A 111 19.99 -34.12 -6.39
CA TYR A 111 21.32 -33.73 -6.82
C TYR A 111 22.23 -33.39 -5.64
N GLU A 112 23.52 -33.49 -5.88
CA GLU A 112 24.57 -33.10 -4.93
C GLU A 112 25.45 -32.02 -5.55
N ALA A 113 25.82 -31.02 -4.74
CA ALA A 113 26.75 -29.97 -5.14
C ALA A 113 28.10 -30.15 -4.45
N VAL A 114 29.18 -29.99 -5.22
CA VAL A 114 30.55 -30.11 -4.73
C VAL A 114 30.78 -29.08 -3.61
N GLY A 115 31.15 -29.56 -2.42
CA GLY A 115 31.38 -28.73 -1.23
C GLY A 115 30.14 -28.44 -0.38
N TYR A 116 28.94 -28.85 -0.80
CA TYR A 116 27.69 -28.66 -0.05
C TYR A 116 26.98 -29.99 0.26
N GLY A 117 27.24 -31.04 -0.53
CA GLY A 117 26.58 -32.35 -0.41
C GLY A 117 25.20 -32.35 -1.09
N LYS A 118 24.33 -33.25 -0.64
CA LYS A 118 22.95 -33.35 -1.14
C LYS A 118 22.18 -32.05 -0.95
N LEU A 119 21.51 -31.59 -1.99
CA LEU A 119 20.77 -30.33 -2.04
C LEU A 119 19.38 -30.43 -1.39
N ASP A 120 19.35 -30.68 -0.08
CA ASP A 120 18.15 -30.47 0.73
C ASP A 120 17.81 -28.98 0.87
N PHE A 121 16.70 -28.65 1.56
CA PHE A 121 16.26 -27.27 1.70
C PHE A 121 17.36 -26.33 2.25
N LEU A 122 18.12 -26.75 3.26
CA LEU A 122 19.11 -25.90 3.92
C LEU A 122 20.37 -25.76 3.06
N THR A 123 20.88 -26.86 2.54
CA THR A 123 22.09 -26.86 1.70
C THR A 123 21.83 -26.19 0.35
N TYR A 124 20.65 -26.36 -0.24
CA TYR A 124 20.23 -25.63 -1.43
C TYR A 124 20.17 -24.12 -1.19
N ASN A 125 19.54 -23.66 -0.11
CA ASN A 125 19.49 -22.22 0.17
C ASN A 125 20.89 -21.66 0.41
N LYS A 126 21.74 -22.37 1.15
CA LYS A 126 23.14 -21.99 1.33
C LYS A 126 23.86 -21.90 -0.02
N TYR A 127 23.71 -22.92 -0.87
CA TYR A 127 24.30 -22.95 -2.21
C TYR A 127 23.85 -21.74 -3.06
N MET A 128 22.54 -21.45 -3.09
CA MET A 128 22.03 -20.30 -3.83
C MET A 128 22.55 -18.97 -3.26
N ILE A 129 22.63 -18.81 -1.94
CA ILE A 129 23.14 -17.59 -1.32
C ILE A 129 24.63 -17.39 -1.67
N GLU A 130 25.43 -18.45 -1.65
CA GLU A 130 26.88 -18.36 -1.80
C GLU A 130 27.33 -18.31 -3.27
N ASN A 131 26.52 -18.81 -4.22
CA ASN A 131 26.90 -18.96 -5.63
C ASN A 131 26.02 -18.20 -6.64
N THR A 132 24.93 -17.54 -6.23
CA THR A 132 24.13 -16.75 -7.17
C THR A 132 24.89 -15.45 -7.52
N PRO A 133 25.25 -15.22 -8.79
CA PRO A 133 25.91 -13.99 -9.18
C PRO A 133 24.95 -12.81 -9.02
N ILE A 134 25.39 -11.79 -8.30
CA ILE A 134 24.65 -10.53 -8.20
C ILE A 134 25.09 -9.67 -9.39
N SER A 135 24.21 -9.49 -10.36
CA SER A 135 24.48 -8.71 -11.56
C SER A 135 24.19 -7.22 -11.31
N PHE A 136 25.17 -6.33 -11.55
CA PHE A 136 25.01 -4.88 -11.38
C PHE A 136 24.76 -4.17 -12.71
N VAL A 137 23.75 -3.30 -12.76
CA VAL A 137 23.61 -2.29 -13.83
C VAL A 137 23.83 -0.91 -13.22
N ILE A 138 25.07 -0.43 -13.30
CA ILE A 138 25.40 0.97 -13.02
C ILE A 138 25.59 1.64 -14.39
N LYS A 139 24.77 2.67 -14.68
CA LYS A 139 24.80 3.51 -15.90
C LYS A 139 26.02 3.26 -16.82
N ASN A 140 25.80 2.54 -17.91
CA ASN A 140 26.74 2.35 -19.03
C ASN A 140 28.07 1.61 -18.74
N ILE A 141 28.22 0.93 -17.59
CA ILE A 141 29.37 0.05 -17.32
C ILE A 141 28.88 -1.41 -17.38
N PRO A 142 29.59 -2.33 -18.07
CA PRO A 142 29.17 -3.72 -18.17
C PRO A 142 29.04 -4.39 -16.81
N LEU A 143 28.13 -5.35 -16.74
CA LEU A 143 27.83 -6.21 -15.60
C LEU A 143 29.12 -6.75 -14.97
N ALA A 144 29.48 -6.30 -13.77
CA ALA A 144 30.42 -7.04 -12.95
C ALA A 144 29.64 -8.15 -12.25
N GLU A 145 30.01 -9.41 -12.44
CA GLU A 145 29.47 -10.53 -11.67
C GLU A 145 30.39 -10.75 -10.47
N ILE A 146 29.90 -10.45 -9.27
CA ILE A 146 30.63 -10.77 -8.04
C ILE A 146 29.95 -11.97 -7.40
N SER A 147 30.53 -13.15 -7.57
CA SER A 147 30.17 -14.35 -6.80
C SER A 147 31.04 -14.40 -5.55
N ASN A 148 30.55 -13.84 -4.44
CA ASN A 148 31.23 -13.89 -3.15
C ASN A 148 30.24 -14.31 -2.05
N PRO A 149 30.51 -15.40 -1.30
CA PRO A 149 29.66 -15.86 -0.20
C PRO A 149 29.29 -14.77 0.80
N VAL A 150 30.25 -13.90 1.15
CA VAL A 150 30.04 -12.81 2.12
C VAL A 150 29.01 -11.81 1.60
N ILE A 151 29.03 -11.49 0.31
CA ILE A 151 28.10 -10.55 -0.31
C ILE A 151 26.70 -11.17 -0.39
N GLY A 152 26.60 -12.46 -0.72
CA GLY A 152 25.34 -13.19 -0.71
C GLY A 152 24.66 -13.17 0.67
N TRP A 153 25.41 -13.51 1.72
CA TRP A 153 24.90 -13.45 3.10
C TRP A 153 24.54 -12.03 3.55
N LEU A 154 25.31 -11.02 3.13
CA LEU A 154 24.98 -9.62 3.38
C LEU A 154 23.65 -9.22 2.70
N SER A 155 23.41 -9.65 1.46
CA SER A 155 22.15 -9.41 0.75
C SER A 155 20.97 -10.00 1.52
N VAL A 156 21.08 -11.26 1.95
CA VAL A 156 20.03 -11.93 2.75
C VAL A 156 19.73 -11.17 4.04
N PHE A 157 20.76 -10.66 4.72
CA PHE A 157 20.59 -9.85 5.92
C PHE A 157 19.88 -8.52 5.62
N ILE A 158 20.26 -7.85 4.52
CA ILE A 158 19.61 -6.62 4.06
C ILE A 158 18.14 -6.88 3.73
N ASP A 159 17.81 -7.99 3.05
CA ASP A 159 16.43 -8.34 2.72
C ASP A 159 15.60 -8.68 3.95
N PHE A 160 16.21 -9.36 4.94
CA PHE A 160 15.57 -9.58 6.23
C PHE A 160 15.20 -8.24 6.91
N LEU A 161 16.15 -7.30 6.96
CA LEU A 161 15.89 -5.96 7.51
C LEU A 161 14.83 -5.20 6.72
N GLY A 162 14.86 -5.29 5.39
CA GLY A 162 13.87 -4.68 4.51
C GLY A 162 12.47 -5.21 4.79
N LEU A 163 12.31 -6.53 4.92
CA LEU A 163 11.03 -7.16 5.23
C LEU A 163 10.49 -6.75 6.59
N VAL A 164 11.33 -6.76 7.64
CA VAL A 164 10.95 -6.29 8.98
C VAL A 164 10.56 -4.80 8.94
N SER A 165 11.34 -3.98 8.23
CA SER A 165 11.06 -2.54 8.08
C SER A 165 9.74 -2.28 7.36
N GLY A 166 9.45 -3.03 6.29
CA GLY A 166 8.17 -3.00 5.58
C GLY A 166 7.00 -3.35 6.49
N PHE A 167 7.14 -4.40 7.30
CA PHE A 167 6.12 -4.81 8.26
C PHE A 167 5.86 -3.72 9.31
N ILE A 168 6.93 -3.15 9.89
CA ILE A 168 6.82 -2.05 10.86
C ILE A 168 6.13 -0.85 10.22
N LEU A 169 6.48 -0.50 8.98
CA LEU A 169 5.86 0.60 8.24
C LEU A 169 4.35 0.39 8.07
N ALA A 170 3.91 -0.82 7.74
CA ALA A 170 2.48 -1.17 7.68
C ALA A 170 1.79 -0.94 9.03
N GLY A 171 2.44 -1.32 10.13
CA GLY A 171 1.93 -1.13 11.49
C GLY A 171 1.84 0.34 11.89
N LEU A 172 2.87 1.14 11.62
CA LEU A 172 2.88 2.57 11.91
C LEU A 172 1.77 3.32 11.17
N ILE A 173 1.55 3.00 9.89
CA ILE A 173 0.47 3.59 9.09
C ILE A 173 -0.91 3.30 9.70
N GLN A 174 -1.14 2.07 10.16
CA GLN A 174 -2.41 1.72 10.80
C GLN A 174 -2.55 2.29 12.21
N LYS A 175 -1.44 2.36 12.97
CA LYS A 175 -1.40 2.91 14.34
C LYS A 175 -1.73 4.41 14.36
N ASN A 176 -1.37 5.15 13.32
CA ASN A 176 -1.67 6.58 13.19
C ASN A 176 -3.17 6.91 13.05
N LYS A 177 -4.06 5.92 13.00
CA LYS A 177 -5.50 6.15 13.05
C LYS A 177 -5.93 6.56 14.45
N ALA A 178 -6.75 7.60 14.54
CA ALA A 178 -7.28 8.08 15.80
C ALA A 178 -8.08 6.97 16.52
N TYR A 179 -7.72 6.71 17.77
CA TYR A 179 -8.33 5.69 18.62
C TYR A 179 -8.95 6.37 19.85
N CYS A 180 -10.13 5.92 20.25
CA CYS A 180 -10.77 6.36 21.48
C CYS A 180 -10.50 5.32 22.57
N HIS A 181 -9.73 5.72 23.59
CA HIS A 181 -9.35 4.85 24.69
C HIS A 181 -10.52 4.55 25.63
N ASP A 182 -11.50 5.44 25.75
CA ASP A 182 -12.63 5.27 26.66
C ASP A 182 -13.57 4.15 26.23
N CYS A 183 -13.95 4.11 24.94
CA CYS A 183 -14.82 3.07 24.40
C CYS A 183 -14.09 1.93 23.69
N ASN A 184 -12.76 1.99 23.62
CA ASN A 184 -11.92 1.02 22.90
C ASN A 184 -12.30 0.84 21.43
N LEU A 185 -12.58 1.93 20.72
CA LEU A 185 -12.93 1.90 19.29
C LEU A 185 -12.06 2.88 18.50
N TYR A 186 -11.75 2.52 17.25
CA TYR A 186 -11.15 3.49 16.33
C TYR A 186 -12.17 4.56 15.95
N LYS A 187 -11.75 5.84 16.01
CA LYS A 187 -12.58 6.97 15.59
C LYS A 187 -12.83 6.88 14.07
N LYS A 188 -14.05 7.21 13.68
CA LYS A 188 -14.47 7.23 12.27
C LYS A 188 -14.12 8.58 11.67
N ASN A 189 -13.76 8.58 10.38
CA ASN A 189 -13.37 9.79 9.66
C ASN A 189 -14.29 10.00 8.46
N LYS A 190 -14.91 11.18 8.34
CA LYS A 190 -15.70 11.61 7.18
C LYS A 190 -15.13 12.92 6.64
N LYS A 191 -14.84 12.96 5.34
CA LYS A 191 -14.50 14.20 4.63
C LYS A 191 -15.78 15.04 4.53
N LEU A 192 -15.75 16.34 4.88
CA LEU A 192 -16.95 17.19 4.90
C LEU A 192 -17.01 18.18 3.73
N PHE A 193 -16.02 19.06 3.61
CA PHE A 193 -15.99 20.11 2.57
C PHE A 193 -14.57 20.64 2.38
N LEU A 194 -14.41 21.54 1.40
CA LEU A 194 -13.18 22.26 1.11
C LEU A 194 -13.37 23.77 1.33
N ILE A 195 -12.31 24.48 1.71
CA ILE A 195 -12.30 25.94 1.85
C ILE A 195 -11.09 26.49 1.09
N SER A 196 -11.25 27.63 0.40
CA SER A 196 -10.11 28.31 -0.22
C SER A 196 -9.10 28.74 0.85
N LYS A 197 -7.80 28.68 0.54
CA LYS A 197 -6.77 29.19 1.45
C LYS A 197 -6.94 30.69 1.73
N GLU A 198 -7.50 31.43 0.78
CA GLU A 198 -7.75 32.88 0.89
C GLU A 198 -8.81 33.18 1.97
N GLU A 199 -9.84 32.35 2.08
CA GLU A 199 -10.94 32.51 3.04
C GLU A 199 -10.59 32.00 4.45
N LYS A 200 -9.40 31.44 4.64
CA LYS A 200 -8.99 30.72 5.84
C LYS A 200 -9.18 31.54 7.13
N THR A 201 -8.69 32.77 7.14
CA THR A 201 -8.67 33.61 8.35
C THR A 201 -10.09 33.99 8.76
N ASP A 202 -10.89 34.47 7.80
CA ASP A 202 -12.27 34.87 8.03
C ASP A 202 -13.15 33.68 8.43
N PHE A 203 -12.92 32.52 7.80
CA PHE A 203 -13.58 31.26 8.16
C PHE A 203 -13.32 30.89 9.62
N PHE A 204 -12.05 30.87 10.06
CA PHE A 204 -11.71 30.47 11.42
C PHE A 204 -12.16 31.49 12.46
N ASN A 205 -12.08 32.78 12.18
CA ASN A 205 -12.57 33.83 13.08
C ASN A 205 -14.07 33.65 13.33
N LYS A 206 -14.86 33.51 12.26
CA LYS A 206 -16.30 33.31 12.35
C LYS A 206 -16.67 31.98 13.02
N LEU A 207 -15.92 30.91 12.75
CA LEU A 207 -16.15 29.62 13.40
C LEU A 207 -15.89 29.70 14.91
N ASN A 208 -14.80 30.36 15.32
CA ASN A 208 -14.46 30.52 16.72
C ASN A 208 -15.47 31.39 17.48
N GLU A 209 -15.97 32.45 16.85
CA GLU A 209 -17.05 33.30 17.39
C GLU A 209 -18.32 32.48 17.65
N LEU A 210 -18.85 31.81 16.62
CA LEU A 210 -20.07 30.99 16.74
C LEU A 210 -19.94 29.83 17.74
N MET A 211 -18.75 29.25 17.84
CA MET A 211 -18.44 28.21 18.83
C MET A 211 -18.40 28.76 20.26
N SER A 212 -17.89 29.98 20.44
CA SER A 212 -17.81 30.66 21.75
C SER A 212 -19.20 31.06 22.26
N GLU A 213 -20.10 31.44 21.35
CA GLU A 213 -21.51 31.73 21.64
C GLU A 213 -22.33 30.47 21.95
N GLY A 214 -21.81 29.27 21.67
CA GLY A 214 -22.53 28.00 21.86
C GLY A 214 -23.72 27.80 20.91
N ASN A 215 -23.84 28.61 19.86
CA ASN A 215 -24.96 28.56 18.92
C ASN A 215 -24.77 27.43 17.89
N LEU A 216 -25.28 26.24 18.24
CA LEU A 216 -25.11 25.01 17.45
C LEU A 216 -25.73 25.11 16.04
N ASP A 217 -26.89 25.76 15.92
CA ASP A 217 -27.63 25.86 14.65
C ASP A 217 -26.96 26.84 13.70
N ALA A 218 -26.52 28.00 14.19
CA ALA A 218 -25.75 28.96 13.40
C ALA A 218 -24.40 28.37 12.96
N THR A 219 -23.73 27.64 13.85
CA THR A 219 -22.47 26.94 13.52
C THR A 219 -22.69 25.91 12.40
N TYR A 220 -23.69 25.05 12.54
CA TYR A 220 -24.02 24.08 11.48
C TYR A 220 -24.39 24.78 10.17
N ALA A 221 -25.23 25.80 10.22
CA ALA A 221 -25.66 26.56 9.05
C ALA A 221 -24.45 27.16 8.31
N MET A 222 -23.50 27.77 9.03
CA MET A 222 -22.26 28.31 8.47
C MET A 222 -21.41 27.22 7.79
N LEU A 223 -21.14 26.11 8.49
CA LEU A 223 -20.33 25.02 7.96
C LEU A 223 -21.00 24.32 6.76
N SER A 224 -22.33 24.26 6.75
CA SER A 224 -23.11 23.59 5.69
C SER A 224 -23.13 24.34 4.35
N LYS A 225 -22.69 25.60 4.32
CA LYS A 225 -22.55 26.41 3.09
C LYS A 225 -21.41 25.93 2.20
N TYR A 226 -20.45 25.23 2.77
CA TYR A 226 -19.30 24.69 2.05
C TYR A 226 -19.60 23.28 1.55
N ASP A 227 -19.07 22.93 0.38
CA ASP A 227 -19.20 21.61 -0.22
C ASP A 227 -17.87 21.11 -0.81
N PHE A 228 -17.85 19.88 -1.32
CA PHE A 228 -16.75 19.31 -2.06
C PHE A 228 -16.69 19.82 -3.50
N ASP A 229 -16.17 21.03 -3.68
CA ASP A 229 -15.86 21.54 -5.01
C ASP A 229 -14.63 20.81 -5.62
N LYS A 230 -14.81 20.23 -6.81
CA LYS A 230 -13.72 19.55 -7.55
C LYS A 230 -12.70 20.52 -8.12
N ASP A 231 -13.10 21.74 -8.45
CA ASP A 231 -12.19 22.72 -9.04
C ASP A 231 -11.32 23.38 -7.98
N LEU A 232 -11.86 23.60 -6.78
CA LEU A 232 -11.08 24.03 -5.63
C LEU A 232 -9.95 23.03 -5.26
N LYS A 233 -10.12 21.73 -5.53
CA LYS A 233 -9.05 20.72 -5.31
C LYS A 233 -7.79 20.97 -6.12
N LYS A 234 -7.90 21.68 -7.25
CA LYS A 234 -6.77 22.02 -8.12
C LYS A 234 -6.01 23.27 -7.64
N LYS A 235 -6.58 24.00 -6.67
CA LYS A 235 -6.02 25.22 -6.07
C LYS A 235 -5.55 24.94 -4.63
N GLU A 236 -4.92 25.92 -4.00
CA GLU A 236 -4.57 25.83 -2.57
C GLU A 236 -5.83 25.90 -1.72
N HIS A 237 -6.02 24.91 -0.83
CA HIS A 237 -7.26 24.76 -0.09
C HIS A 237 -7.05 24.07 1.25
N LEU A 238 -8.01 24.22 2.14
CA LEU A 238 -8.14 23.42 3.36
C LEU A 238 -9.17 22.32 3.14
N LEU A 239 -8.81 21.09 3.51
CA LEU A 239 -9.73 19.95 3.56
C LEU A 239 -10.20 19.76 5.00
N CYS A 240 -11.51 19.90 5.21
CA CYS A 240 -12.12 19.60 6.50
C CYS A 240 -12.48 18.10 6.60
N LYS A 241 -12.03 17.46 7.68
CA LYS A 241 -12.37 16.07 8.03
C LYS A 241 -13.01 16.03 9.41
N LEU A 242 -14.20 15.46 9.50
CA LEU A 242 -14.82 15.09 10.76
C LEU A 242 -14.23 13.78 11.27
N VAL A 243 -13.61 13.83 12.43
CA VAL A 243 -13.13 12.67 13.20
C VAL A 243 -14.06 12.51 14.40
N TYR A 244 -14.72 11.37 14.55
CA TYR A 244 -15.77 11.22 15.56
C TYR A 244 -15.84 9.83 16.18
N CYS A 245 -16.34 9.79 17.42
CA CYS A 245 -16.67 8.59 18.17
C CYS A 245 -18.15 8.64 18.56
N LYS A 246 -18.97 7.75 17.99
CA LYS A 246 -20.41 7.71 18.28
C LYS A 246 -20.72 7.34 19.74
N ASN A 247 -19.91 6.47 20.33
CA ASN A 247 -20.18 5.95 21.67
C ASN A 247 -19.82 6.97 22.76
N CYS A 248 -18.78 7.78 22.54
CA CYS A 248 -18.33 8.79 23.51
C CYS A 248 -18.90 10.18 23.23
N ASN A 249 -19.72 10.35 22.19
CA ASN A 249 -20.20 11.65 21.71
C ASN A 249 -19.06 12.67 21.56
N ASP A 250 -17.92 12.21 21.02
CA ASP A 250 -16.73 13.03 20.79
C ASP A 250 -16.58 13.29 19.29
N SER A 251 -16.30 14.54 18.93
CA SER A 251 -16.12 14.96 17.55
C SER A 251 -15.15 16.12 17.39
N VAL A 252 -14.28 16.00 16.39
CA VAL A 252 -13.26 16.99 16.06
C VAL A 252 -13.30 17.24 14.56
N LEU A 253 -13.31 18.52 14.17
CA LEU A 253 -13.02 18.95 12.81
C LEU A 253 -11.51 19.11 12.66
N ASN A 254 -10.89 18.28 11.84
CA ASN A 254 -9.47 18.38 11.51
C ASN A 254 -9.31 19.03 10.15
N PHE A 255 -8.62 20.16 10.10
CA PHE A 255 -8.33 20.89 8.89
C PHE A 255 -6.92 20.58 8.40
N GLU A 256 -6.81 20.05 7.18
CA GLU A 256 -5.56 19.77 6.49
C GLU A 256 -5.33 20.77 5.36
N LEU A 257 -4.18 21.42 5.32
CA LEU A 257 -3.83 22.39 4.28
C LEU A 257 -3.17 21.68 3.10
N TYR A 258 -3.60 22.02 1.88
CA TYR A 258 -3.07 21.55 0.62
C TYR A 258 -2.57 22.75 -0.18
N GLU A 259 -1.28 22.76 -0.51
CA GLU A 259 -0.59 23.91 -1.12
C GLU A 259 0.16 23.50 -2.38
N LEU A 260 0.42 24.48 -3.25
CA LEU A 260 1.19 24.30 -4.46
C LEU A 260 2.68 24.15 -4.10
N ARG A 261 3.28 23.02 -4.46
CA ARG A 261 4.74 22.82 -4.34
C ARG A 261 5.46 23.02 -5.67
N TYR A 262 6.80 23.07 -5.61
CA TYR A 262 7.75 23.28 -6.72
C TYR A 262 7.43 22.51 -8.04
N GLN A 263 6.74 21.37 -7.96
CA GLN A 263 6.30 20.58 -9.13
C GLN A 263 4.94 21.00 -9.72
N LYS A 264 4.40 22.19 -9.38
CA LYS A 264 3.05 22.65 -9.74
C LYS A 264 1.93 21.65 -9.39
N ARG A 265 2.15 20.84 -8.35
CA ARG A 265 1.18 19.87 -7.83
C ARG A 265 0.74 20.29 -6.45
N ILE A 266 -0.57 20.27 -6.22
CA ILE A 266 -1.17 20.47 -4.91
C ILE A 266 -0.83 19.26 -4.03
N LYS A 267 -0.14 19.50 -2.91
CA LYS A 267 0.26 18.46 -1.94
C LYS A 267 -0.15 18.88 -0.54
N LYS A 268 -0.48 17.90 0.31
CA LYS A 268 -0.75 18.11 1.74
C LYS A 268 0.49 18.71 2.41
N ASN A 269 0.30 19.79 3.15
CA ASN A 269 1.32 20.32 4.06
C ASN A 269 1.36 19.42 5.31
N LEU A 270 2.50 18.77 5.55
CA LEU A 270 2.67 17.83 6.66
C LEU A 270 2.75 18.52 8.04
N TYR A 271 3.09 19.81 8.06
CA TYR A 271 3.29 20.60 9.28
C TYR A 271 2.03 21.36 9.70
N TYR A 272 0.98 21.38 8.88
CA TYR A 272 -0.26 22.09 9.18
C TYR A 272 -1.38 21.10 9.51
N GLN A 273 -1.79 21.11 10.77
CA GLN A 273 -3.03 20.51 11.25
C GLN A 273 -3.68 21.46 12.24
N HIS A 274 -4.97 21.70 12.08
CA HIS A 274 -5.72 22.55 12.99
C HIS A 274 -6.97 21.79 13.46
N PRO A 275 -6.89 21.04 14.57
CA PRO A 275 -8.04 20.35 15.13
C PRO A 275 -8.93 21.31 15.93
N ILE A 276 -10.23 21.29 15.68
CA ILE A 276 -11.25 22.05 16.42
C ILE A 276 -12.27 21.07 16.97
N SER A 277 -12.38 20.97 18.29
CA SER A 277 -13.42 20.18 18.94
C SER A 277 -14.79 20.80 18.69
N ILE A 278 -15.77 19.99 18.30
CA ILE A 278 -17.13 20.45 18.05
C ILE A 278 -18.13 19.60 18.83
N ASN A 279 -19.30 20.18 19.12
CA ASN A 279 -20.38 19.44 19.74
C ASN A 279 -20.86 18.30 18.83
N TYR A 280 -21.00 17.10 19.39
CA TYR A 280 -21.40 15.92 18.63
C TYR A 280 -22.77 16.04 17.95
N LYS A 281 -23.69 16.85 18.47
CA LYS A 281 -24.98 17.14 17.80
C LYS A 281 -24.78 17.78 16.41
N ILE A 282 -23.77 18.63 16.25
CA ILE A 282 -23.40 19.20 14.93
C ILE A 282 -22.84 18.10 14.03
N ALA A 283 -21.97 17.25 14.57
CA ALA A 283 -21.42 16.11 13.84
C ALA A 283 -22.53 15.17 13.35
N GLU A 284 -23.53 14.88 14.19
CA GLU A 284 -24.67 14.04 13.85
C GLU A 284 -25.48 14.61 12.68
N LYS A 285 -25.74 15.92 12.65
CA LYS A 285 -26.36 16.58 11.49
C LYS A 285 -25.56 16.34 10.20
N PHE A 286 -24.23 16.43 10.25
CA PHE A 286 -23.37 16.10 9.09
C PHE A 286 -23.37 14.62 8.72
N LEU A 287 -23.54 13.72 9.68
CA LEU A 287 -23.61 12.28 9.43
C LEU A 287 -24.94 11.87 8.80
N ASN A 288 -26.03 12.52 9.21
CA ASN A 288 -27.40 12.26 8.76
C ASN A 288 -27.78 13.07 7.51
N LYS A 289 -27.02 14.11 7.13
CA LYS A 289 -27.12 14.74 5.81
C LYS A 289 -26.92 13.65 4.76
N GLU A 290 -28.01 13.25 4.11
CA GLU A 290 -28.00 12.29 3.01
C GLU A 290 -26.90 12.72 2.04
N LYS A 291 -26.11 11.74 1.57
CA LYS A 291 -25.17 12.03 0.49
C LYS A 291 -26.00 12.59 -0.66
N PRO A 292 -25.68 13.76 -1.25
CA PRO A 292 -26.12 13.99 -2.61
C PRO A 292 -25.67 12.76 -3.39
N SER A 293 -26.63 12.10 -4.05
CA SER A 293 -26.36 10.99 -4.95
C SER A 293 -25.23 11.44 -5.87
N ILE A 294 -24.02 10.92 -5.63
CA ILE A 294 -22.97 11.00 -6.63
C ILE A 294 -23.46 10.05 -7.69
N ASP A 295 -24.19 10.63 -8.64
CA ASP A 295 -24.82 9.92 -9.72
C ASP A 295 -23.82 9.00 -10.38
N ILE A 296 -24.24 7.74 -10.42
CA ILE A 296 -23.71 6.64 -11.20
C ILE A 296 -23.60 7.03 -12.70
N ALA A 297 -24.15 8.18 -13.11
CA ALA A 297 -24.02 8.79 -14.44
C ALA A 297 -22.58 8.98 -14.94
N THR A 298 -21.56 9.15 -14.08
CA THR A 298 -20.18 9.26 -14.57
C THR A 298 -19.56 7.92 -15.00
N LYS A 299 -20.14 6.77 -14.61
CA LYS A 299 -19.74 5.47 -15.17
C LYS A 299 -20.38 5.25 -16.53
N THR A 300 -21.66 5.59 -16.70
CA THR A 300 -22.38 5.34 -17.96
C THR A 300 -21.81 6.17 -19.13
N TYR A 301 -21.45 7.44 -18.92
CA TYR A 301 -20.87 8.27 -20.00
C TYR A 301 -19.46 7.82 -20.44
N LYS A 302 -18.66 7.22 -19.53
CA LYS A 302 -17.35 6.69 -19.91
C LYS A 302 -17.45 5.36 -20.66
N THR A 303 -18.43 4.52 -20.35
CA THR A 303 -18.61 3.24 -21.07
C THR A 303 -19.22 3.45 -22.46
N VAL A 304 -20.08 4.47 -22.64
CA VAL A 304 -20.67 4.78 -23.95
C VAL A 304 -19.63 5.40 -24.90
N LYS A 305 -18.80 6.35 -24.45
CA LYS A 305 -17.75 6.94 -25.30
C LYS A 305 -16.66 5.93 -25.72
N VAL A 306 -16.26 5.02 -24.82
CA VAL A 306 -15.26 3.99 -25.16
C VAL A 306 -15.82 2.99 -26.19
N ASN A 307 -17.11 2.65 -26.11
CA ASN A 307 -17.75 1.78 -27.10
C ASN A 307 -17.99 2.47 -28.45
N GLU A 308 -18.24 3.78 -28.49
CA GLU A 308 -18.35 4.54 -29.75
C GLU A 308 -16.99 4.71 -30.44
N GLU A 309 -15.91 4.95 -29.68
CA GLU A 309 -14.55 5.06 -30.23
C GLU A 309 -14.02 3.71 -30.75
N LEU A 310 -14.35 2.59 -30.08
CA LEU A 310 -14.02 1.24 -30.57
C LEU A 310 -14.77 0.89 -31.86
N LYS A 311 -16.07 1.21 -31.96
CA LYS A 311 -16.85 0.98 -33.18
C LYS A 311 -16.41 1.86 -34.36
N ALA A 312 -15.91 3.07 -34.10
CA ALA A 312 -15.36 3.94 -35.14
C ALA A 312 -14.00 3.42 -35.67
N LYS A 313 -13.16 2.82 -34.81
CA LYS A 313 -11.89 2.21 -35.21
C LYS A 313 -12.08 0.95 -36.05
N GLU A 314 -12.96 0.04 -35.63
CA GLU A 314 -13.25 -1.20 -36.40
C GLU A 314 -13.82 -0.90 -37.79
N LYS A 315 -14.58 0.19 -37.94
CA LYS A 315 -15.15 0.60 -39.23
C LYS A 315 -14.13 1.25 -40.18
N ASN A 316 -13.03 1.79 -39.67
CA ASN A 316 -11.95 2.34 -40.48
C ASN A 316 -10.94 1.27 -40.90
N GLU A 317 -10.62 0.31 -40.02
CA GLU A 317 -9.75 -0.83 -40.36
C GLU A 317 -10.40 -1.78 -41.39
N ALA A 318 -11.73 -1.90 -41.40
CA ALA A 318 -12.48 -2.63 -42.41
C ALA A 318 -12.53 -1.91 -43.78
N LYS A 319 -12.24 -0.61 -43.85
CA LYS A 319 -12.19 0.15 -45.12
C LYS A 319 -10.79 0.13 -45.74
N GLU A 320 -9.73 0.19 -44.93
CA GLU A 320 -8.35 0.12 -45.42
C GLU A 320 -7.96 -1.28 -45.94
N SER A 321 -8.65 -2.34 -45.52
CA SER A 321 -8.39 -3.71 -46.00
C SER A 321 -9.05 -4.04 -47.35
N ILE A 322 -9.84 -3.14 -47.94
CA ILE A 322 -10.53 -3.36 -49.22
C ILE A 322 -9.80 -2.68 -50.40
N GLU A 323 -8.85 -1.76 -50.15
CA GLU A 323 -8.21 -0.95 -51.20
C GLU A 323 -6.83 -1.46 -51.70
N VAL A 324 -6.47 -2.71 -51.45
CA VAL A 324 -5.27 -3.32 -52.04
C VAL A 324 -5.63 -4.60 -52.78
N LYS A 325 -6.14 -4.44 -54.00
CA LYS A 325 -6.08 -5.41 -55.11
C LYS A 325 -6.64 -4.75 -56.38
N GLU A 326 -5.77 -4.07 -57.11
CA GLU A 326 -5.77 -4.04 -58.58
C GLU A 326 -4.33 -4.11 -59.08
#